data_AF-A0A9P0IX32-F1
#
_entry.id   AF-A0A9P0IX32-F1
#
_cell.length_a   1.000
_cell.length_b   1.000
_cell.length_c   1.000
_cell.angle_alpha   90.00
_cell.angle_beta   90.00
_cell.angle_gamma   90.00
#
_symmetry.space_group_name_H-M   'P 1'
#
loop_
_entity.id
_entity.type
_entity.pdbx_description
1 polymer ?
#
loop_
_entity_poly.entity_id
_entity_poly.type
_entity_poly.pdbx_seq_one_letter_code
_entity_poly.pdbx_strand_id
1 'polypeptide(L)'
;MWDGYVADGELVLTYSSKDGEEGYPGTFQARITFRLTCKNELVVDYVGMTSKSTPVNMALNMFFNLAGQNTGESELMNHSIMVNAEEYMAIKEPERRPVGLIKNVHRTCLDLRVPRLLKKAFPIVPGFGYNHTFKLLKGKERKAFNLAAR
;
A
#
# COMPACT_ATOMS: atom_id res chain seq x y z
N MET A 1 12.77 -14.30 11.35
CA MET A 1 13.11 -14.54 9.93
C MET A 1 11.99 -15.40 9.35
N TRP A 2 11.60 -15.19 8.08
CA TRP A 2 10.55 -15.98 7.43
C TRP A 2 11.10 -17.31 6.94
N ASP A 3 10.29 -18.36 7.04
CA ASP A 3 10.57 -19.65 6.38
C ASP A 3 9.97 -19.62 4.98
N GLY A 4 10.77 -19.96 3.96
CA GLY A 4 10.38 -19.85 2.56
C GLY A 4 10.50 -21.18 1.81
N TYR A 5 9.51 -21.49 0.97
CA TYR A 5 9.55 -22.63 0.06
C TYR A 5 8.79 -22.33 -1.23
N VAL A 6 9.04 -23.14 -2.26
CA VAL A 6 8.30 -23.07 -3.53
C VAL A 6 7.28 -24.21 -3.55
N ALA A 7 6.03 -23.89 -3.86
CA ALA A 7 4.96 -24.85 -4.07
C ALA A 7 4.18 -24.45 -5.32
N ASP A 8 3.95 -25.39 -6.24
CA ASP A 8 3.21 -25.16 -7.49
C ASP A 8 3.68 -23.95 -8.32
N GLY A 9 4.98 -23.65 -8.27
CA GLY A 9 5.59 -22.51 -8.98
C GLY A 9 5.38 -21.15 -8.30
N GLU A 10 4.84 -21.12 -7.09
CA GLU A 10 4.67 -19.91 -6.27
C GLU A 10 5.68 -19.88 -5.12
N LEU A 11 6.11 -18.68 -4.73
CA LEU A 11 6.91 -18.51 -3.51
C LEU A 11 5.98 -18.38 -2.31
N VAL A 12 6.09 -19.29 -1.35
CA VAL A 12 5.35 -19.25 -0.09
C VAL A 12 6.30 -18.89 1.04
N LEU A 13 5.95 -17.84 1.78
CA LEU A 13 6.63 -17.41 3.00
C LEU A 13 5.71 -17.67 4.19
N THR A 14 6.22 -18.30 5.24
CA THR A 14 5.51 -18.50 6.51
C THR A 14 6.26 -17.90 7.68
N TYR A 15 5.51 -17.41 8.66
CA TYR A 15 6.05 -16.88 9.90
C TYR A 15 5.10 -17.17 11.06
N SER A 16 5.66 -17.53 12.22
CA SER A 16 4.90 -17.73 13.46
C SER A 16 5.39 -16.75 14.51
N SER A 17 4.63 -15.68 14.70
CA SER A 17 4.83 -14.72 15.79
C SER A 17 4.30 -15.33 17.08
N LYS A 18 5.12 -15.38 18.14
CA LYS A 18 4.74 -16.02 19.40
C LYS A 18 3.77 -15.15 20.20
N ASP A 19 3.05 -15.76 21.14
CA ASP A 19 2.21 -14.99 22.09
C ASP A 19 3.06 -13.98 22.86
N GLY A 20 2.66 -12.71 22.83
CA GLY A 20 3.37 -11.60 23.46
C GLY A 20 4.54 -11.02 22.65
N GLU A 21 4.81 -11.53 21.45
CA GLU A 21 5.85 -10.97 20.57
C GLU A 21 5.49 -9.53 20.17
N GLU A 22 6.43 -8.60 20.37
CA GLU A 22 6.20 -7.14 20.24
C GLU A 22 4.99 -6.62 21.04
N GLY A 23 4.53 -7.37 22.06
CA GLY A 23 3.39 -7.04 22.91
C GLY A 23 2.01 -7.47 22.39
N TYR A 24 1.92 -8.19 21.26
CA TYR A 24 0.63 -8.62 20.69
C TYR A 24 0.12 -9.92 21.32
N PRO A 25 -1.17 -10.02 21.71
CA PRO A 25 -1.73 -11.24 22.27
C PRO A 25 -1.91 -12.36 21.24
N GLY A 26 -1.68 -13.59 21.68
CA GLY A 26 -1.89 -14.80 20.89
C GLY A 26 -0.74 -15.09 19.93
N THR A 27 -0.58 -16.36 19.59
CA THR A 27 0.30 -16.76 18.49
C THR A 27 -0.36 -16.37 17.18
N PHE A 28 0.38 -15.69 16.31
CA PHE A 28 -0.06 -15.34 14.97
C PHE A 28 0.73 -16.12 13.93
N GLN A 29 0.03 -16.95 13.17
CA GLN A 29 0.58 -17.68 12.03
C GLN A 29 0.24 -16.91 10.75
N ALA A 30 1.27 -16.46 10.04
CA ALA A 30 1.17 -15.75 8.78
C ALA A 30 1.68 -16.63 7.63
N ARG A 31 0.99 -16.54 6.49
CA ARG A 31 1.44 -17.06 5.20
C ARG A 31 1.27 -15.98 4.14
N ILE A 32 2.32 -15.71 3.37
CA ILE A 32 2.30 -14.83 2.21
C ILE A 32 2.69 -15.66 1.00
N THR A 33 1.88 -15.61 -0.04
CA THR A 33 2.15 -16.30 -1.30
C THR A 33 2.34 -15.30 -2.42
N PHE A 34 3.45 -15.40 -3.16
CA PHE A 34 3.75 -14.60 -4.33
C PHE A 34 3.63 -15.44 -5.60
N ARG A 35 2.83 -14.98 -6.56
CA ARG A 35 2.69 -15.60 -7.88
C ARG A 35 2.86 -14.58 -8.99
N LEU A 36 3.64 -14.95 -10.00
CA LEU A 36 3.66 -14.28 -11.29
C LEU A 36 2.72 -14.99 -12.26
N THR A 37 1.84 -14.24 -12.92
CA THR A 37 0.91 -14.82 -13.90
C THR A 37 1.42 -14.62 -15.33
N CYS A 38 0.95 -15.45 -16.26
CA CYS A 38 1.22 -15.28 -17.69
C CYS A 38 0.64 -13.97 -18.28
N LYS A 39 -0.10 -13.17 -17.49
CA LYS A 39 -0.63 -11.86 -17.88
C LYS A 39 0.21 -10.69 -17.35
N ASN A 40 1.43 -10.95 -16.88
CA ASN A 40 2.32 -9.96 -16.25
C ASN A 40 1.76 -9.35 -14.97
N GLU A 41 1.04 -10.15 -14.17
CA GLU A 41 0.53 -9.72 -12.86
C GLU A 41 1.40 -10.33 -11.76
N LEU A 42 1.77 -9.52 -10.76
CA LEU A 42 2.25 -9.99 -9.47
C LEU A 42 1.06 -10.08 -8.52
N VAL A 43 0.67 -11.30 -8.17
CA VAL A 43 -0.37 -11.57 -7.19
C VAL A 43 0.28 -11.89 -5.85
N VAL A 44 -0.21 -11.23 -4.78
CA VAL A 44 0.27 -11.45 -3.42
C VAL A 44 -0.93 -11.74 -2.53
N ASP A 45 -0.99 -12.96 -2.02
CA ASP A 45 -2.05 -13.44 -1.15
C ASP A 45 -1.56 -13.51 0.30
N TYR A 46 -2.41 -13.07 1.24
CA TYR A 46 -2.11 -13.05 2.67
C TYR A 46 -3.11 -13.93 3.41
N VAL A 47 -2.62 -14.84 4.23
CA VAL A 47 -3.43 -15.65 5.15
C VAL A 47 -2.88 -15.51 6.55
N GLY A 48 -3.77 -15.32 7.51
CA GLY A 48 -3.43 -15.12 8.91
C GLY A 48 -4.36 -15.89 9.83
N MET A 49 -3.82 -16.51 10.88
CA MET A 49 -4.59 -17.18 11.92
C MET A 49 -4.03 -16.82 13.29
N THR A 50 -4.91 -16.50 14.24
CA THR A 50 -4.52 -16.08 15.58
C THR A 50 -5.14 -17.02 16.63
N SER A 51 -4.39 -17.32 17.70
CA SER A 51 -4.92 -18.14 18.81
C SER A 51 -5.72 -17.34 19.85
N LYS A 52 -5.61 -16.01 19.82
CA LYS A 52 -6.38 -15.07 20.65
C LYS A 52 -6.84 -13.88 19.79
N SER A 53 -7.81 -13.13 20.27
CA SER A 53 -8.19 -11.85 19.66
C SER A 53 -7.01 -10.89 19.68
N THR A 54 -6.58 -10.44 18.49
CA THR A 54 -5.43 -9.54 18.31
C THR A 54 -5.61 -8.76 17.01
N PRO A 55 -5.17 -7.48 16.93
CA PRO A 55 -5.23 -6.73 15.69
C PRO A 55 -4.19 -7.27 14.68
N VAL A 56 -4.58 -7.38 13.41
CA VAL A 56 -3.70 -7.79 12.31
C VAL A 56 -3.93 -6.86 11.13
N ASN A 57 -2.84 -6.30 10.59
CA ASN A 57 -2.85 -5.52 9.35
C ASN A 57 -1.56 -5.81 8.57
N MET A 58 -1.66 -6.70 7.57
CA MET A 58 -0.53 -7.05 6.71
C MET A 58 -0.56 -6.21 5.44
N ALA A 59 0.59 -5.64 5.07
CA ALA A 59 0.76 -4.85 3.86
C ALA A 59 2.14 -5.12 3.25
N LEU A 60 2.29 -4.79 1.97
CA LEU A 60 3.57 -4.83 1.26
C LEU A 60 4.14 -3.42 1.16
N ASN A 61 5.47 -3.29 1.34
CA ASN A 61 6.18 -2.02 1.21
C ASN A 61 7.07 -2.03 -0.04
N MET A 62 6.43 -2.06 -1.22
CA MET A 62 7.16 -1.99 -2.49
C MET A 62 7.34 -0.55 -2.96
N PHE A 63 8.50 -0.27 -3.53
CA PHE A 63 8.80 1.00 -4.18
C PHE A 63 8.85 0.80 -5.69
N PHE A 64 8.21 1.71 -6.42
CA PHE A 64 8.15 1.67 -7.87
C PHE A 64 8.85 2.89 -8.48
N ASN A 65 9.69 2.63 -9.47
CA ASN A 65 10.20 3.61 -10.42
C ASN A 65 10.14 2.96 -11.81
N LEU A 66 9.15 3.34 -12.63
CA LEU A 66 8.92 2.76 -13.95
C LEU A 66 9.93 3.26 -15.00
N ALA A 67 10.64 4.35 -14.73
CA ALA A 67 11.80 4.74 -15.51
C ALA A 67 13.02 3.83 -15.23
N GLY A 68 12.99 3.06 -14.15
CA GLY A 68 14.04 2.16 -13.70
C GLY A 68 14.69 2.62 -12.40
N GLN A 69 15.10 1.70 -11.53
CA GLN A 69 15.56 1.99 -10.17
C GLN A 69 16.73 3.01 -10.08
N ASN A 70 17.54 3.13 -11.13
CA ASN A 70 18.75 3.96 -11.13
C ASN A 70 18.59 5.31 -11.87
N THR A 71 17.38 5.68 -12.30
CA THR A 71 17.18 6.90 -13.11
C THR A 71 17.11 8.21 -12.31
N GLY A 72 17.04 8.12 -10.98
CA GLY A 72 17.05 9.29 -10.10
C GLY A 72 15.72 10.04 -10.02
N GLU A 73 15.72 11.14 -9.27
CA GLU A 73 14.51 11.91 -8.93
C GLU A 73 13.88 12.59 -10.16
N SER A 74 14.68 13.11 -11.09
CA SER A 74 14.16 13.83 -12.27
C SER A 74 13.23 12.96 -13.11
N GLU A 75 13.61 11.69 -13.31
CA GLU A 75 12.80 10.73 -14.06
C GLU A 75 11.62 10.21 -13.24
N LEU A 76 11.79 10.04 -11.92
CA LEU A 76 10.68 9.72 -11.02
C LEU A 76 9.58 10.79 -11.12
N MET A 77 9.95 12.07 -11.16
CA MET A 77 9.00 13.19 -11.24
C MET A 77 8.23 13.28 -12.56
N ASN A 78 8.63 12.54 -13.59
CA ASN A 78 7.91 12.43 -14.86
C ASN A 78 6.72 11.44 -14.82
N HIS A 79 6.57 10.65 -13.76
CA HIS A 79 5.46 9.71 -13.61
C HIS A 79 4.12 10.41 -13.37
N SER A 80 3.03 9.74 -13.75
CA SER A 80 1.68 10.16 -13.40
C SER A 80 1.08 9.25 -12.33
N ILE A 81 0.52 9.86 -11.28
CA ILE A 81 -0.21 9.16 -10.22
C ILE A 81 -1.71 9.40 -10.36
N MET A 82 -2.49 8.36 -10.08
CA MET A 82 -3.94 8.44 -9.94
C MET A 82 -4.37 7.46 -8.84
N VAL A 83 -5.24 7.90 -7.94
CA VAL A 83 -5.77 7.09 -6.84
C VAL A 83 -7.29 7.14 -6.90
N ASN A 84 -7.92 5.98 -6.97
CA ASN A 84 -9.37 5.85 -7.00
C ASN A 84 -9.99 6.00 -5.60
N ALA A 85 -9.91 7.21 -5.05
CA ALA A 85 -10.40 7.55 -3.71
C ALA A 85 -11.03 8.95 -3.70
N GLU A 86 -12.19 9.07 -3.05
CA GLU A 86 -12.83 10.38 -2.80
C GLU A 86 -12.52 10.95 -1.42
N GLU A 87 -11.94 10.14 -0.56
CA GLU A 87 -11.72 10.44 0.84
C GLU A 87 -10.33 10.01 1.30
N TYR A 88 -9.81 10.68 2.32
CA TYR A 88 -8.52 10.35 2.94
C TYR A 88 -8.58 10.53 4.46
N MET A 89 -7.68 9.86 5.18
CA MET A 89 -7.49 10.05 6.62
C MET A 89 -6.70 11.33 6.86
N ALA A 90 -7.30 12.30 7.55
CA ALA A 90 -6.61 13.52 7.93
C ALA A 90 -5.48 13.21 8.92
N ILE A 91 -4.38 13.94 8.78
CA ILE A 91 -3.20 13.85 9.64
C ILE A 91 -2.95 15.18 10.35
N LYS A 92 -2.28 15.11 11.49
CA LYS A 92 -1.73 16.27 12.18
C LYS A 92 -0.35 16.56 11.62
N GLU A 93 -0.11 17.81 11.22
CA GLU A 93 1.22 18.28 10.84
C GLU A 93 1.94 18.92 12.04
N PRO A 94 3.27 18.78 12.15
CA PRO A 94 4.17 18.06 11.23
C PRO A 94 4.33 16.56 11.53
N GLU A 95 3.68 16.03 12.58
CA GLU A 95 3.95 14.67 13.07
C GLU A 95 3.39 13.55 12.16
N ARG A 96 2.58 13.90 11.17
CA ARG A 96 1.91 13.01 10.21
C ARG A 96 1.10 11.88 10.85
N ARG A 97 0.55 12.12 12.04
CA ARG A 97 -0.28 11.15 12.76
C ARG A 97 -1.75 11.28 12.34
N PRO A 98 -2.46 10.19 12.04
CA PRO A 98 -3.91 10.21 11.83
C PRO A 98 -4.66 10.88 12.99
N VAL A 99 -5.63 11.74 12.68
CA VAL A 99 -6.48 12.41 13.70
C VAL A 99 -7.88 11.80 13.83
N GLY A 100 -8.13 10.67 13.17
CA GLY A 100 -9.43 9.97 13.19
C GLY A 100 -10.54 10.65 12.38
N LEU A 101 -10.22 11.70 11.62
CA LEU A 101 -11.17 12.41 10.76
C LEU A 101 -10.96 12.01 9.29
N ILE A 102 -12.03 11.56 8.63
CA ILE A 102 -12.06 11.33 7.19
C ILE A 102 -12.48 12.62 6.49
N LYS A 103 -11.72 13.05 5.48
CA LYS A 103 -11.99 14.27 4.69
C LYS A 103 -12.11 13.93 3.20
N ASN A 104 -12.92 14.73 2.50
CA ASN A 104 -13.04 14.62 1.05
C ASN A 104 -11.79 15.19 0.36
N VAL A 105 -11.33 14.55 -0.72
CA VAL A 105 -10.16 15.00 -1.49
C VAL A 105 -10.46 16.20 -2.39
N HIS A 106 -11.72 16.48 -2.71
CA HIS A 106 -12.12 17.52 -3.65
C HIS A 106 -11.54 18.89 -3.30
N ARG A 107 -10.94 19.55 -4.31
CA ARG A 107 -10.26 20.85 -4.17
C ARG A 107 -9.11 20.85 -3.15
N THR A 108 -8.47 19.71 -2.94
CA THR A 108 -7.23 19.58 -2.15
C THR A 108 -6.06 19.11 -3.02
N CYS A 109 -4.84 19.26 -2.53
CA CYS A 109 -3.63 18.69 -3.16
C CYS A 109 -3.61 17.15 -3.16
N LEU A 110 -4.57 16.52 -2.47
CA LEU A 110 -4.78 15.08 -2.42
C LEU A 110 -5.86 14.62 -3.43
N ASP A 111 -6.43 15.51 -4.25
CA ASP A 111 -7.34 15.14 -5.34
C ASP A 111 -6.58 14.47 -6.50
N LEU A 112 -6.33 13.17 -6.34
CA LEU A 112 -5.66 12.30 -7.32
C LEU A 112 -6.65 11.44 -8.12
N ARG A 113 -7.93 11.79 -8.17
CA ARG A 113 -8.98 10.99 -8.87
C ARG A 113 -8.81 10.98 -10.38
N VAL A 114 -8.08 11.95 -10.92
CA VAL A 114 -7.67 12.04 -12.32
C VAL A 114 -6.15 12.09 -12.36
N PRO A 115 -5.48 11.59 -13.42
CA PRO A 115 -4.03 11.51 -13.45
C PRO A 115 -3.36 12.87 -13.22
N ARG A 116 -2.29 12.85 -12.42
CA ARG A 116 -1.47 14.02 -12.09
C ARG A 116 0.00 13.69 -12.26
N LEU A 117 0.72 14.53 -12.99
CA LEU A 117 2.18 14.46 -13.06
C LEU A 117 2.78 14.77 -11.69
N LEU A 118 3.68 13.90 -11.21
CA LEU A 118 4.31 14.06 -9.91
C LEU A 118 5.05 15.40 -9.80
N LYS A 119 5.77 15.85 -10.82
CA LYS A 119 6.44 17.16 -10.83
C LYS A 119 5.52 18.36 -10.54
N LYS A 120 4.22 18.25 -10.83
CA LYS A 120 3.23 19.30 -10.55
C LYS A 120 2.52 19.08 -9.22
N ALA A 121 2.27 17.82 -8.87
CA ALA A 121 1.44 17.45 -7.72
C ALA A 121 2.25 17.40 -6.41
N PHE A 122 3.49 16.92 -6.47
CA PHE A 122 4.37 16.73 -5.32
C PHE A 122 4.72 18.03 -4.56
N PRO A 123 5.06 19.16 -5.23
CA PRO A 123 5.48 20.38 -4.53
C PRO A 123 4.36 21.11 -3.78
N ILE A 124 3.10 20.84 -4.12
CA ILE A 124 1.94 21.51 -3.49
C ILE A 124 1.42 20.75 -2.26
N VAL A 125 2.02 19.61 -1.91
CA VAL A 125 1.67 18.85 -0.70
C VAL A 125 2.49 19.38 0.48
N PRO A 126 1.86 19.75 1.61
CA PRO A 126 2.57 20.17 2.80
C PRO A 126 3.63 19.16 3.27
N GLY A 127 4.82 19.65 3.60
CA GLY A 127 5.95 18.80 4.02
C GLY A 127 6.57 17.95 2.90
N PHE A 128 6.32 18.30 1.64
CA PHE A 128 6.82 17.65 0.43
C PHE A 128 6.43 16.17 0.29
N GLY A 129 5.55 15.90 -0.68
CA GLY A 129 5.17 14.54 -1.08
C GLY A 129 4.01 13.92 -0.30
N TYR A 130 3.63 12.72 -0.73
CA TYR A 130 2.46 12.02 -0.21
C TYR A 130 2.86 11.01 0.87
N ASN A 131 2.27 11.16 2.06
CA ASN A 131 2.30 10.15 3.11
C ASN A 131 0.91 10.08 3.78
N HIS A 132 -0.11 9.77 2.97
CA HIS A 132 -1.52 9.82 3.38
C HIS A 132 -2.19 8.48 3.13
N THR A 133 -3.11 8.09 4.03
CA THR A 133 -3.99 6.94 3.79
C THR A 133 -5.23 7.39 3.03
N PHE A 134 -5.41 6.87 1.80
CA PHE A 134 -6.60 7.10 0.99
C PHE A 134 -7.65 6.03 1.25
N LYS A 135 -8.92 6.45 1.36
CA LYS A 135 -10.06 5.54 1.47
C LYS A 135 -10.53 5.21 0.05
N LEU A 136 -10.11 4.04 -0.42
CA LEU A 136 -10.41 3.57 -1.77
C LEU A 136 -11.91 3.38 -1.98
N LEU A 137 -12.39 3.76 -3.16
CA LEU A 137 -13.75 3.42 -3.59
C LEU A 137 -13.86 1.91 -3.76
N LYS A 138 -14.82 1.28 -3.08
CA LYS A 138 -15.18 -0.10 -3.34
C LYS A 138 -15.91 -0.16 -4.69
N GLY A 139 -15.25 -0.66 -5.73
CA GLY A 139 -15.97 -1.08 -6.93
C GLY A 139 -16.94 -2.21 -6.59
N LYS A 140 -18.05 -2.29 -7.33
CA LYS A 140 -18.77 -3.56 -7.46
C LYS A 140 -17.88 -4.47 -8.31
N GLU A 141 -17.38 -5.56 -7.72
CA GLU A 141 -16.36 -6.50 -8.23
C GLU A 141 -14.89 -6.09 -8.12
N ARG A 142 -14.03 -7.11 -7.87
CA ARG A 142 -12.57 -7.06 -7.67
C ARG A 142 -11.77 -6.38 -8.81
N LYS A 143 -12.41 -5.99 -9.92
CA LYS A 143 -11.78 -5.34 -11.09
C LYS A 143 -11.51 -3.85 -10.91
N ALA A 144 -11.89 -3.23 -9.78
CA ALA A 144 -11.73 -1.78 -9.58
C ALA A 144 -10.36 -1.33 -9.00
N PHE A 145 -9.44 -2.27 -8.69
CA PHE A 145 -8.09 -1.95 -8.21
C PHE A 145 -7.08 -1.63 -9.34
N ASN A 146 -7.55 -1.18 -10.51
CA ASN A 146 -6.72 -1.19 -11.72
C ASN A 146 -5.76 -0.01 -11.89
N LEU A 147 -5.73 0.99 -11.00
CA LEU A 147 -4.99 2.22 -11.28
C LEU A 147 -4.32 2.75 -10.01
N ALA A 148 -2.98 2.67 -9.99
CA ALA A 148 -2.13 3.34 -9.02
C ALA A 148 -1.11 4.29 -9.69
N ALA A 149 -0.61 3.96 -10.89
CA ALA A 149 0.25 4.83 -11.67
C ALA A 149 0.32 4.38 -13.15
N ARG A 150 0.59 5.31 -14.06
CA ARG A 150 0.98 5.06 -15.46
C ARG A 150 2.17 5.92 -15.83
#